data_AF-A0A7W1G0E9-F1
#
_entry.id   AF-A0A7W1G0E9-F1
#
_cell.length_a   1.000
_cell.length_b   1.000
_cell.length_c   1.000
_cell.angle_alpha   90.00
_cell.angle_beta   90.00
_cell.angle_gamma   90.00
#
_symmetry.space_group_name_H-M   'P 1'
#
loop_
_entity.id
_entity.type
_entity.pdbx_description
1 polymer ?
#
loop_
_entity_poly.entity_id
_entity_poly.type
_entity_poly.pdbx_seq_one_letter_code
_entity_poly.pdbx_strand_id
1 'polypeptide(L)'
;MRVTKIFVLFFLTIIFTAFFPPQKKVSLLVAEYDDNAAKNHLQHLVNYNFIDGAMVSKETLLSIPTQKEGVKGNYVRFDLGKNKIYRNRYIVTGIGNVIDIQTKKLLAAEQATFVAFNGDSIIFYTNDIFKGKYFSVLNLKTENYQIVKDPNYNPLPRPDVEVDETTSPYSISAYHITGKKMVLVNDAGHGESQPLVGDDVKRKFPIFWLDHKSFLYANFSRDQQSACIYKVSLDKTIEKIADITAIPSTAENTYFEFSNDGNIIYSCGKGRYLVDIKNRKADKILYESVGNNFSVESEENPKYGRSIRFEDKEAGKKWCRADNAKTTNGYAAFQNEIVIGTEHYPQGVAVWNSTTQKWTSLEVTSIADIIGWVEE
;
A
#
# COMPACT_ATOMS: atom_id res chain seq x y z
N MET A 1 44.01 30.77 -40.84
CA MET A 1 43.81 30.90 -39.37
C MET A 1 42.39 31.26 -38.91
N ARG A 2 41.49 31.81 -39.75
CA ARG A 2 40.10 32.11 -39.35
C ARG A 2 39.16 30.89 -39.34
N VAL A 3 39.35 29.93 -40.24
CA VAL A 3 38.47 28.74 -40.37
C VAL A 3 38.60 27.77 -39.18
N THR A 4 39.81 27.65 -38.62
CA THR A 4 40.08 26.76 -37.47
C THR A 4 39.40 27.23 -36.17
N LYS A 5 39.19 28.54 -35.99
CA LYS A 5 38.50 29.07 -34.79
C LYS A 5 36.99 28.81 -34.80
N ILE A 6 36.36 28.78 -35.98
CA ILE A 6 34.92 28.51 -36.12
C ILE A 6 34.63 27.03 -35.86
N PHE A 7 35.49 26.13 -36.35
CA PHE A 7 35.36 24.69 -36.09
C PHE A 7 35.50 24.35 -34.60
N VAL A 8 36.43 24.97 -33.89
CA VAL A 8 36.59 24.78 -32.43
C VAL A 8 35.37 25.27 -31.66
N LEU A 9 34.78 26.40 -32.06
CA LEU A 9 33.56 26.92 -31.41
C LEU A 9 32.36 25.98 -31.65
N PHE A 10 32.17 25.49 -32.87
CA PHE A 10 31.10 24.53 -33.20
C PHE A 10 31.28 23.21 -32.47
N PHE A 11 32.51 22.69 -32.38
CA PHE A 11 32.81 21.44 -31.69
C PHE A 11 32.60 21.56 -30.17
N LEU A 12 33.00 22.69 -29.56
CA LEU A 12 32.69 22.99 -28.15
C LEU A 12 31.18 23.07 -27.91
N THR A 13 30.42 23.69 -28.81
CA THR A 13 28.96 23.82 -28.65
C THR A 13 28.25 22.46 -28.72
N ILE A 14 28.67 21.58 -29.65
CA ILE A 14 28.12 20.22 -29.78
C ILE A 14 28.45 19.35 -28.56
N ILE A 15 29.68 19.45 -28.05
CA ILE A 15 30.12 18.76 -26.83
C ILE A 15 29.29 19.23 -25.63
N PHE A 16 29.08 20.54 -25.45
CA PHE A 16 28.28 21.06 -24.33
C PHE A 16 26.80 20.68 -24.40
N THR A 17 26.20 20.57 -25.59
CA THR A 17 24.80 20.10 -25.73
C THR A 17 24.64 18.60 -25.45
N ALA A 18 25.70 17.80 -25.60
CA ALA A 18 25.64 16.35 -25.37
C ALA A 18 25.79 15.94 -23.88
N PHE A 19 26.10 16.89 -22.98
CA PHE A 19 26.33 16.62 -21.56
C PHE A 19 25.23 17.11 -20.62
N PHE A 20 24.11 17.61 -21.13
CA PHE A 20 22.96 17.82 -20.26
C PHE A 20 22.33 16.46 -19.95
N PRO A 21 22.38 15.99 -18.69
CA PRO A 21 21.66 14.78 -18.32
C PRO A 21 20.18 15.00 -18.64
N PRO A 22 19.46 13.96 -19.10
CA PRO A 22 18.03 14.08 -19.35
C PRO A 22 17.34 14.60 -18.08
N GLN A 23 16.62 15.72 -18.21
CA GLN A 23 15.88 16.32 -17.09
C GLN A 23 14.87 15.31 -16.59
N LYS A 24 14.92 15.02 -15.29
CA LYS A 24 13.99 14.05 -14.71
C LYS A 24 12.68 14.76 -14.39
N LYS A 25 11.64 14.42 -15.16
CA LYS A 25 10.27 14.89 -14.95
C LYS A 25 9.46 13.81 -14.24
N VAL A 26 8.85 14.20 -13.12
CA VAL A 26 7.96 13.33 -12.36
C VAL A 26 6.83 14.16 -11.78
N SER A 27 5.71 13.49 -11.54
CA SER A 27 4.45 14.13 -11.20
C SER A 27 3.86 13.44 -9.97
N LEU A 28 3.60 14.20 -8.91
CA LEU A 28 3.00 13.70 -7.67
C LEU A 28 1.50 13.96 -7.70
N LEU A 29 0.72 12.90 -7.60
CA LEU A 29 -0.73 12.96 -7.48
C LEU A 29 -1.14 13.04 -6.00
N VAL A 30 -1.86 14.09 -5.65
CA VAL A 30 -2.39 14.33 -4.30
C VAL A 30 -3.89 14.56 -4.41
N ALA A 31 -4.66 13.92 -3.53
CA ALA A 31 -6.06 14.23 -3.35
C ALA A 31 -6.23 15.26 -2.23
N GLU A 32 -6.88 16.37 -2.54
CA GLU A 32 -7.13 17.50 -1.63
C GLU A 32 -8.63 17.59 -1.37
N TYR A 33 -9.03 17.94 -0.15
CA TYR A 33 -10.40 18.38 0.10
C TYR A 33 -10.59 19.80 -0.42
N ASP A 34 -11.79 20.09 -0.92
CA ASP A 34 -12.21 21.47 -1.16
C ASP A 34 -12.15 22.29 0.14
N ASP A 35 -11.79 23.57 0.06
CA ASP A 35 -11.67 24.46 1.23
C ASP A 35 -12.99 24.55 2.02
N ASN A 36 -14.13 24.30 1.38
CA ASN A 36 -15.45 24.21 1.98
C ASN A 36 -16.04 22.80 1.84
N ALA A 37 -15.22 21.74 1.94
CA ALA A 37 -15.66 20.35 1.77
C ALA A 37 -16.84 19.94 2.67
N ALA A 38 -17.00 20.57 3.84
CA ALA A 38 -18.16 20.37 4.70
C ALA A 38 -19.50 20.79 4.05
N LYS A 39 -19.45 21.75 3.14
CA LYS A 39 -20.61 22.27 2.38
C LYS A 39 -20.66 21.72 0.96
N ASN A 40 -19.52 21.70 0.28
CA ASN A 40 -19.43 21.37 -1.14
C ASN A 40 -19.31 19.87 -1.39
N HIS A 41 -18.82 19.11 -0.39
CA HIS A 41 -18.58 17.67 -0.50
C HIS A 41 -17.75 17.32 -1.74
N LEU A 42 -16.61 17.99 -1.93
CA LEU A 42 -15.71 17.81 -3.07
C LEU A 42 -14.32 17.38 -2.61
N GLN A 43 -13.70 16.53 -3.42
CA GLN A 43 -12.26 16.26 -3.43
C GLN A 43 -11.69 16.61 -4.80
N HIS A 44 -10.48 17.16 -4.82
CA HIS A 44 -9.71 17.48 -6.01
C HIS A 44 -8.57 16.49 -6.17
N LEU A 45 -8.46 15.87 -7.34
CA LEU A 45 -7.24 15.18 -7.73
C LEU A 45 -6.30 16.21 -8.37
N VAL A 46 -5.18 16.46 -7.71
CA VAL A 46 -4.20 17.47 -8.09
C VAL A 46 -2.91 16.80 -8.51
N ASN A 47 -2.33 17.30 -9.60
CA ASN A 47 -1.02 16.92 -10.10
C ASN A 47 0.02 18.02 -9.81
N TYR A 48 1.08 17.65 -9.08
CA TYR A 48 2.24 18.50 -8.80
C TYR A 48 3.42 18.04 -9.64
N ASN A 49 3.85 18.86 -10.61
CA ASN A 49 4.90 18.49 -11.54
C ASN A 49 6.26 18.97 -11.02
N PHE A 50 7.27 18.10 -11.10
CA PHE A 50 8.64 18.35 -10.66
C PHE A 50 9.62 18.19 -11.82
N ILE A 51 10.58 19.09 -11.91
CA ILE A 51 11.74 19.00 -12.81
C ILE A 51 12.99 19.14 -11.96
N ASP A 52 13.83 18.10 -11.96
CA ASP A 52 15.11 18.06 -11.23
C ASP A 52 14.99 18.47 -9.74
N GLY A 53 13.89 18.05 -9.09
CA GLY A 53 13.61 18.30 -7.68
C GLY A 53 12.84 19.58 -7.38
N ALA A 54 12.72 20.51 -8.34
CA ALA A 54 11.94 21.73 -8.18
C ALA A 54 10.48 21.51 -8.62
N MET A 55 9.52 21.91 -7.81
CA MET A 55 8.11 21.97 -8.22
C MET A 55 7.95 23.11 -9.21
N VAL A 56 7.46 22.81 -10.42
CA VAL A 56 7.35 23.79 -11.52
C VAL A 56 5.91 24.16 -11.86
N SER A 57 4.93 23.30 -11.51
CA SER A 57 3.52 23.60 -11.73
C SER A 57 2.61 22.71 -10.88
N LYS A 58 1.39 23.22 -10.63
CA LYS A 58 0.27 22.53 -9.97
C LYS A 58 -0.93 22.58 -10.92
N GLU A 59 -1.61 21.46 -11.12
CA GLU A 59 -2.81 21.37 -11.95
C GLU A 59 -3.88 20.52 -11.26
N THR A 60 -5.12 21.02 -11.18
CA THR A 60 -6.26 20.18 -10.78
C THR A 60 -6.71 19.35 -11.99
N LEU A 61 -6.55 18.03 -11.92
CA LEU A 61 -6.96 17.10 -12.98
C LEU A 61 -8.47 16.89 -12.98
N LEU A 62 -9.05 16.70 -11.79
CA LEU A 62 -10.45 16.35 -11.58
C LEU A 62 -10.96 16.93 -10.26
N SER A 63 -12.22 17.35 -10.26
CA SER A 63 -12.98 17.68 -9.05
C SER A 63 -14.15 16.73 -8.96
N ILE A 64 -14.25 15.95 -7.88
CA ILE A 64 -15.21 14.85 -7.78
C ILE A 64 -16.04 15.00 -6.51
N PRO A 65 -17.38 14.86 -6.59
CA PRO A 65 -18.21 14.85 -5.42
C PRO A 65 -18.00 13.61 -4.57
N THR A 66 -17.84 13.84 -3.27
CA THR A 66 -17.68 12.82 -2.23
C THR A 66 -19.03 12.36 -1.67
N GLN A 67 -20.14 12.90 -2.18
CA GLN A 67 -21.51 12.49 -1.85
C GLN A 67 -22.38 12.57 -3.11
N LYS A 68 -23.41 11.72 -3.18
CA LYS A 68 -24.45 11.80 -4.22
C LYS A 68 -25.74 12.26 -3.57
N GLU A 69 -26.34 13.34 -4.09
CA GLU A 69 -27.61 13.84 -3.58
C GLU A 69 -28.71 12.78 -3.71
N GLY A 70 -29.41 12.48 -2.61
CA GLY A 70 -30.53 11.54 -2.57
C GLY A 70 -30.20 10.05 -2.70
N VAL A 71 -28.92 9.63 -2.78
CA VAL A 71 -28.55 8.21 -2.96
C VAL A 71 -27.51 7.75 -1.94
N LYS A 72 -27.80 6.67 -1.21
CA LYS A 72 -26.77 5.86 -0.53
C LYS A 72 -26.03 5.03 -1.59
N GLY A 73 -24.91 5.54 -2.13
CA GLY A 73 -24.02 4.79 -3.04
C GLY A 73 -23.45 5.56 -4.25
N ASN A 74 -22.29 5.08 -4.72
CA ASN A 74 -21.41 5.55 -5.81
C ASN A 74 -20.96 7.02 -5.73
N TYR A 75 -20.09 7.30 -4.76
CA TYR A 75 -19.28 8.52 -4.67
C TYR A 75 -17.80 8.13 -4.65
N VAL A 76 -16.91 9.02 -5.11
CA VAL A 76 -15.47 8.76 -5.14
C VAL A 76 -14.84 9.31 -3.86
N ARG A 77 -13.97 8.51 -3.25
CA ARG A 77 -13.20 8.89 -2.06
C ARG A 77 -11.78 8.40 -2.20
N PHE A 78 -10.83 9.32 -2.08
CA PHE A 78 -9.43 8.98 -2.03
C PHE A 78 -8.96 8.68 -0.60
N ASP A 79 -9.66 9.19 0.41
CA ASP A 79 -9.35 8.98 1.82
C ASP A 79 -9.85 7.63 2.38
N LEU A 80 -10.54 6.82 1.56
CA LEU A 80 -11.06 5.51 1.97
C LEU A 80 -10.26 4.38 1.33
N GLY A 81 -9.43 3.72 2.15
CA GLY A 81 -8.61 2.58 1.74
C GLY A 81 -7.36 2.99 0.96
N LYS A 82 -6.58 1.99 0.50
CA LYS A 82 -5.30 2.23 -0.18
C LYS A 82 -5.50 2.41 -1.69
N ASN A 83 -5.29 3.63 -2.19
CA ASN A 83 -5.26 3.92 -3.63
C ASN A 83 -4.09 3.21 -4.33
N LYS A 84 -4.23 2.97 -5.63
CA LYS A 84 -3.21 2.32 -6.47
C LYS A 84 -3.06 3.06 -7.78
N ILE A 85 -1.82 3.21 -8.24
CA ILE A 85 -1.52 3.65 -9.59
C ILE A 85 -1.20 2.41 -10.43
N TYR A 86 -1.84 2.29 -11.60
CA TYR A 86 -1.62 1.21 -12.54
C TYR A 86 -1.16 1.76 -13.89
N ARG A 87 -0.08 1.17 -14.42
CA ARG A 87 0.53 1.53 -15.71
C ARG A 87 0.75 3.03 -15.88
N ASN A 88 1.12 3.70 -14.79
CA ASN A 88 1.44 5.12 -14.81
C ASN A 88 0.32 6.02 -15.37
N ARG A 89 -0.95 5.58 -15.26
CA ARG A 89 -2.09 6.23 -15.92
C ARG A 89 -3.41 6.09 -15.16
N TYR A 90 -3.68 4.92 -14.60
CA TYR A 90 -4.97 4.67 -13.96
C TYR A 90 -4.82 4.74 -12.44
N ILE A 91 -5.72 5.46 -11.78
CA ILE A 91 -5.87 5.40 -10.33
C ILE A 91 -7.02 4.45 -10.02
N VAL A 92 -6.78 3.48 -9.16
CA VAL A 92 -7.82 2.66 -8.53
C VAL A 92 -7.96 3.09 -7.08
N THR A 93 -9.13 3.60 -6.70
CA THR A 93 -9.36 4.02 -5.31
C THR A 93 -9.52 2.82 -4.38
N GLY A 94 -9.32 3.02 -3.08
CA GLY A 94 -9.49 1.95 -2.10
C GLY A 94 -10.92 1.38 -2.05
N ILE A 95 -11.92 2.13 -2.55
CA ILE A 95 -13.32 1.71 -2.66
C ILE A 95 -13.74 1.26 -4.08
N GLY A 96 -12.79 1.11 -5.00
CA GLY A 96 -13.02 0.46 -6.30
C GLY A 96 -13.32 1.37 -7.49
N ASN A 97 -13.20 2.69 -7.33
CA ASN A 97 -13.35 3.60 -8.46
C ASN A 97 -12.11 3.56 -9.35
N VAL A 98 -12.29 3.77 -10.66
CA VAL A 98 -11.17 3.80 -11.62
C VAL A 98 -11.16 5.12 -12.36
N ILE A 99 -10.03 5.82 -12.31
CA ILE A 99 -9.83 7.12 -12.94
C ILE A 99 -8.68 6.99 -13.94
N ASP A 100 -8.88 7.49 -15.15
CA ASP A 100 -7.83 7.69 -16.14
C ASP A 100 -7.32 9.13 -16.05
N ILE A 101 -6.08 9.31 -15.59
CA ILE A 101 -5.49 10.64 -15.39
C ILE A 101 -5.12 11.32 -16.71
N GLN A 102 -4.88 10.53 -17.77
CA GLN A 102 -4.51 11.07 -19.07
C GLN A 102 -5.72 11.70 -19.77
N THR A 103 -6.86 11.00 -19.73
CA THR A 103 -8.11 11.53 -20.31
C THR A 103 -8.92 12.36 -19.31
N LYS A 104 -8.50 12.39 -18.03
CA LYS A 104 -9.18 13.06 -16.91
C LYS A 104 -10.64 12.59 -16.79
N LYS A 105 -10.84 11.27 -16.79
CA LYS A 105 -12.17 10.64 -16.75
C LYS A 105 -12.30 9.61 -15.64
N LEU A 106 -13.48 9.58 -15.03
CA LEU A 106 -13.91 8.48 -14.17
C LEU A 106 -14.43 7.34 -15.06
N LEU A 107 -13.71 6.23 -15.13
CA LEU A 107 -14.06 5.06 -15.93
C LEU A 107 -15.02 4.12 -15.21
N ALA A 108 -14.89 4.01 -13.88
CA ALA A 108 -15.78 3.19 -13.05
C ALA A 108 -16.09 3.87 -11.73
N ALA A 109 -17.37 3.93 -11.37
CA ALA A 109 -17.88 4.56 -10.14
C ALA A 109 -18.44 3.53 -9.13
N GLU A 110 -18.23 2.24 -9.36
CA GLU A 110 -18.80 1.17 -8.53
C GLU A 110 -18.05 1.03 -7.20
N GLN A 111 -18.81 0.77 -6.13
CA GLN A 111 -18.26 0.31 -4.87
C GLN A 111 -17.95 -1.19 -4.96
N ALA A 112 -16.67 -1.52 -5.08
CA ALA A 112 -16.20 -2.90 -5.10
C ALA A 112 -14.78 -2.99 -4.53
N THR A 113 -14.43 -4.15 -3.97
CA THR A 113 -13.09 -4.38 -3.45
C THR A 113 -12.16 -4.74 -4.61
N PHE A 114 -11.05 -4.01 -4.78
CA PHE A 114 -10.02 -4.38 -5.75
C PHE A 114 -9.46 -5.78 -5.44
N VAL A 115 -9.36 -6.62 -6.47
CA VAL A 115 -8.80 -7.98 -6.36
C VAL A 115 -7.42 -8.04 -7.01
N ALA A 116 -7.33 -7.70 -8.30
CA ALA A 116 -6.09 -7.83 -9.06
C ALA A 116 -6.07 -6.96 -10.31
N PHE A 117 -4.85 -6.63 -10.76
CA PHE A 117 -4.59 -6.23 -12.14
C PHE A 117 -4.29 -7.47 -12.98
N ASN A 118 -4.90 -7.59 -14.15
CA ASN A 118 -4.65 -8.68 -15.08
C ASN A 118 -4.56 -8.14 -16.51
N GLY A 119 -3.34 -7.83 -16.96
CA GLY A 119 -3.12 -7.25 -18.28
C GLY A 119 -3.90 -5.94 -18.46
N ASP A 120 -4.81 -5.90 -19.43
CA ASP A 120 -5.66 -4.74 -19.69
C ASP A 120 -6.93 -4.71 -18.83
N SER A 121 -6.99 -5.50 -17.76
CA SER A 121 -8.17 -5.63 -16.93
C SER A 121 -7.90 -5.35 -15.45
N ILE A 122 -8.91 -4.79 -14.80
CA ILE A 122 -8.97 -4.63 -13.34
C ILE A 122 -10.12 -5.50 -12.83
N ILE A 123 -9.83 -6.38 -11.88
CA ILE A 123 -10.79 -7.32 -11.32
C ILE A 123 -11.22 -6.81 -9.94
N PHE A 124 -12.53 -6.83 -9.70
CA PHE A 124 -13.12 -6.45 -8.41
C PHE A 124 -14.01 -7.56 -7.86
N TYR A 125 -14.23 -7.52 -6.55
CA TYR A 125 -15.17 -8.37 -5.84
C TYR A 125 -16.19 -7.50 -5.10
N THR A 126 -17.46 -7.80 -5.32
CA THR A 126 -18.58 -7.20 -4.61
C THR A 126 -19.12 -8.22 -3.62
N ASN A 127 -19.29 -7.80 -2.37
CA ASN A 127 -20.02 -8.54 -1.35
C ASN A 127 -20.94 -7.54 -0.65
N ASP A 128 -22.14 -7.41 -1.18
CA ASP A 128 -23.14 -6.44 -0.71
C ASP A 128 -24.44 -7.17 -0.40
N ILE A 129 -25.11 -6.76 0.68
CA ILE A 129 -26.35 -7.42 1.13
C ILE A 129 -27.49 -7.30 0.11
N PHE A 130 -27.47 -6.26 -0.74
CA PHE A 130 -28.49 -6.02 -1.76
C PHE A 130 -28.04 -6.51 -3.14
N LYS A 131 -26.77 -6.28 -3.53
CA LYS A 131 -26.24 -6.69 -4.84
C LYS A 131 -25.78 -8.15 -4.88
N GLY A 132 -25.59 -8.79 -3.73
CA GLY A 132 -25.06 -10.15 -3.61
C GLY A 132 -23.53 -10.23 -3.68
N LYS A 133 -23.02 -11.44 -3.95
CA LYS A 133 -21.60 -11.76 -4.04
C LYS A 133 -21.22 -12.10 -5.48
N TYR A 134 -20.31 -11.34 -6.09
CA TYR A 134 -19.84 -11.60 -7.46
C TYR A 134 -18.51 -10.92 -7.75
N PHE A 135 -17.82 -11.41 -8.79
CA PHE A 135 -16.68 -10.72 -9.39
C PHE A 135 -17.12 -9.86 -10.56
N SER A 136 -16.39 -8.76 -10.79
CA SER A 136 -16.54 -7.91 -11.97
C SER A 136 -15.18 -7.57 -12.56
N VAL A 137 -15.18 -7.24 -13.85
CA VAL A 137 -13.96 -6.94 -14.61
C VAL A 137 -14.19 -5.65 -15.41
N LEU A 138 -13.30 -4.67 -15.22
CA LEU A 138 -13.17 -3.51 -16.09
C LEU A 138 -12.06 -3.78 -17.11
N ASN A 139 -12.38 -3.74 -18.41
CA ASN A 139 -11.39 -3.76 -19.47
C ASN A 139 -10.96 -2.32 -19.80
N LEU A 140 -9.69 -1.99 -19.61
CA LEU A 140 -9.13 -0.64 -19.78
C LEU A 140 -8.99 -0.21 -21.25
N LYS A 141 -8.97 -1.16 -22.19
CA LYS A 141 -8.94 -0.84 -23.63
C LYS A 141 -10.32 -0.51 -24.17
N THR A 142 -11.33 -1.28 -23.75
CA THR A 142 -12.71 -1.10 -24.23
C THR A 142 -13.58 -0.26 -23.29
N GLU A 143 -13.03 0.10 -22.12
CA GLU A 143 -13.74 0.77 -21.01
C GLU A 143 -14.99 0.02 -20.54
N ASN A 144 -15.13 -1.26 -20.89
CA ASN A 144 -16.31 -2.05 -20.56
C ASN A 144 -16.17 -2.69 -19.18
N TYR A 145 -17.16 -2.43 -18.32
CA TYR A 145 -17.30 -3.04 -17.00
C TYR A 145 -18.36 -4.14 -17.04
N GLN A 146 -17.98 -5.37 -16.68
CA GLN A 146 -18.88 -6.53 -16.74
C GLN A 146 -18.82 -7.37 -15.48
N ILE A 147 -19.98 -7.88 -15.05
CA ILE A 147 -20.08 -8.90 -14.00
C ILE A 147 -19.72 -10.26 -14.58
N VAL A 148 -18.88 -11.01 -13.86
CA VAL A 148 -18.51 -12.38 -14.24
C VAL A 148 -19.63 -13.33 -13.83
N LYS A 149 -20.23 -14.01 -14.80
CA LYS A 149 -21.35 -14.94 -14.59
C LYS A 149 -20.90 -16.38 -14.32
N ASP A 150 -19.63 -16.70 -14.54
CA ASP A 150 -19.10 -18.04 -14.30
C ASP A 150 -18.97 -18.30 -12.79
N PRO A 151 -19.73 -19.25 -12.21
CA PRO A 151 -19.67 -19.55 -10.78
C PRO A 151 -18.32 -20.16 -10.36
N ASN A 152 -17.52 -20.66 -11.31
CA ASN A 152 -16.18 -21.21 -11.06
C ASN A 152 -15.08 -20.18 -11.29
N TYR A 153 -15.43 -18.91 -11.58
CA TYR A 153 -14.43 -17.89 -11.79
C TYR A 153 -13.64 -17.64 -10.52
N ASN A 154 -12.37 -18.03 -10.56
CA ASN A 154 -11.41 -17.73 -9.51
C ASN A 154 -10.29 -16.85 -10.09
N PRO A 155 -10.28 -15.53 -9.80
CA PRO A 155 -9.26 -14.64 -10.32
C PRO A 155 -7.87 -14.92 -9.73
N LEU A 156 -7.80 -15.69 -8.63
CA LEU A 156 -6.57 -16.10 -7.95
C LEU A 156 -6.68 -17.59 -7.57
N PRO A 157 -6.55 -18.52 -8.54
CA PRO A 157 -6.83 -19.95 -8.34
C PRO A 157 -5.93 -20.55 -7.24
N ARG A 158 -6.51 -20.74 -6.05
CA ARG A 158 -5.92 -21.45 -4.91
C ARG A 158 -7.01 -22.15 -4.10
N PRO A 159 -6.70 -23.26 -3.41
CA PRO A 159 -7.65 -23.90 -2.50
C PRO A 159 -8.05 -22.95 -1.37
N ASP A 160 -9.27 -23.09 -0.87
CA ASP A 160 -9.70 -22.36 0.32
C ASP A 160 -9.07 -23.01 1.55
N VAL A 161 -8.57 -22.17 2.46
CA VAL A 161 -8.04 -22.60 3.76
C VAL A 161 -8.91 -21.99 4.84
N GLU A 162 -9.35 -22.83 5.77
CA GLU A 162 -10.20 -22.46 6.91
C GLU A 162 -9.50 -22.83 8.21
N VAL A 163 -9.66 -21.97 9.21
CA VAL A 163 -9.25 -22.22 10.59
C VAL A 163 -10.48 -22.66 11.37
N ASP A 164 -10.43 -23.85 11.94
CA ASP A 164 -11.45 -24.33 12.87
C ASP A 164 -11.15 -23.78 14.27
N GLU A 165 -11.89 -22.74 14.63
CA GLU A 165 -11.75 -22.03 15.91
C GLU A 165 -12.62 -22.62 17.04
N THR A 166 -13.28 -23.77 16.82
CA THR A 166 -14.23 -24.35 17.78
C THR A 166 -13.57 -24.87 19.05
N THR A 167 -12.36 -25.45 18.92
CA THR A 167 -11.61 -26.04 20.03
C THR A 167 -10.17 -25.57 19.96
N SER A 168 -9.65 -24.98 21.04
CA SER A 168 -8.23 -24.61 21.15
C SER A 168 -7.42 -25.80 21.70
N PRO A 169 -6.22 -26.12 21.15
CA PRO A 169 -5.58 -25.46 20.02
C PRO A 169 -6.34 -25.68 18.70
N TYR A 170 -6.37 -24.63 17.88
CA TYR A 170 -7.14 -24.60 16.64
C TYR A 170 -6.56 -25.54 15.58
N SER A 171 -7.35 -25.86 14.56
CA SER A 171 -6.89 -26.65 13.42
C SER A 171 -7.02 -25.89 12.11
N ILE A 172 -6.19 -26.22 11.12
CA ILE A 172 -6.23 -25.62 9.79
C ILE A 172 -6.56 -26.71 8.78
N SER A 173 -7.58 -26.46 7.95
CA SER A 173 -8.01 -27.36 6.88
C SER A 173 -7.98 -26.65 5.53
N ALA A 174 -7.70 -27.39 4.46
CA ALA A 174 -7.90 -26.93 3.09
C ALA A 174 -9.09 -27.64 2.43
N TYR A 175 -9.80 -26.92 1.59
CA TYR A 175 -10.85 -27.44 0.73
C TYR A 175 -10.38 -27.37 -0.72
N HIS A 176 -10.22 -28.53 -1.34
CA HIS A 176 -9.98 -28.59 -2.77
C HIS A 176 -11.21 -28.09 -3.54
N ILE A 177 -11.02 -27.73 -4.81
CA ILE A 177 -12.10 -27.34 -5.74
C ILE A 177 -13.19 -28.42 -5.82
N THR A 178 -12.84 -29.68 -5.51
CA THR A 178 -13.78 -30.82 -5.44
C THR A 178 -14.63 -30.85 -4.16
N GLY A 179 -14.48 -29.90 -3.25
CA GLY A 179 -15.13 -29.85 -1.93
C GLY A 179 -14.52 -30.78 -0.88
N LYS A 180 -13.49 -31.57 -1.22
CA LYS A 180 -12.85 -32.48 -0.27
C LYS A 180 -12.05 -31.69 0.78
N LYS A 181 -12.44 -31.83 2.05
CA LYS A 181 -11.71 -31.32 3.22
C LYS A 181 -10.44 -32.14 3.47
N MET A 182 -9.33 -31.46 3.70
CA MET A 182 -8.06 -32.03 4.13
C MET A 182 -7.54 -31.24 5.33
N VAL A 183 -7.42 -31.89 6.49
CA VAL A 183 -6.76 -31.28 7.65
C VAL A 183 -5.25 -31.19 7.36
N LEU A 184 -4.72 -29.97 7.42
CA LEU A 184 -3.31 -29.66 7.21
C LEU A 184 -2.55 -29.56 8.53
N VAL A 185 -3.17 -28.96 9.55
CA VAL A 185 -2.57 -28.75 10.88
C VAL A 185 -3.58 -29.10 11.96
N ASN A 186 -3.22 -29.98 12.90
CA ASN A 186 -4.09 -30.34 14.03
C ASN A 186 -3.91 -29.41 15.24
N ASP A 187 -2.72 -28.85 15.42
CA ASP A 187 -2.39 -27.88 16.49
C ASP A 187 -1.78 -26.64 15.83
N ALA A 188 -2.66 -25.69 15.56
CA ALA A 188 -2.32 -24.39 14.99
C ALA A 188 -2.07 -23.33 16.09
N GLY A 189 -2.08 -23.73 17.36
CA GLY A 189 -1.98 -22.81 18.49
C GLY A 189 -3.31 -22.17 18.86
N HIS A 190 -3.22 -21.00 19.50
CA HIS A 190 -4.35 -20.39 20.22
C HIS A 190 -4.92 -19.13 19.54
N GLY A 191 -4.39 -18.77 18.36
CA GLY A 191 -4.64 -17.49 17.70
C GLY A 191 -4.24 -16.29 18.57
N GLU A 192 -4.38 -15.09 18.03
CA GLU A 192 -4.14 -13.85 18.78
C GLU A 192 -5.37 -13.47 19.62
N SER A 193 -5.16 -13.22 20.91
CA SER A 193 -6.14 -12.56 21.79
C SER A 193 -6.41 -11.14 21.30
N GLN A 194 -7.65 -10.85 20.92
CA GLN A 194 -8.08 -9.47 20.67
C GLN A 194 -8.57 -8.84 21.99
N PRO A 195 -8.35 -7.52 22.21
CA PRO A 195 -8.94 -6.82 23.33
C PRO A 195 -10.47 -6.96 23.30
N LEU A 196 -11.04 -7.32 24.46
CA LEU A 196 -12.45 -7.69 24.66
C LEU A 196 -13.38 -6.53 24.27
N VAL A 197 -14.07 -6.63 23.14
CA VAL A 197 -15.24 -5.78 22.84
C VAL A 197 -16.38 -6.70 22.39
N GLY A 198 -17.27 -7.06 23.33
CA GLY A 198 -18.46 -7.87 23.10
C GLY A 198 -18.28 -9.39 23.35
N ASP A 199 -19.41 -10.12 23.32
CA ASP A 199 -19.49 -11.55 23.66
C ASP A 199 -18.97 -12.49 22.54
N ASP A 200 -18.77 -11.98 21.33
CA ASP A 200 -18.25 -12.73 20.17
C ASP A 200 -16.75 -12.42 19.92
N VAL A 201 -15.88 -12.90 20.80
CA VAL A 201 -14.43 -12.75 20.63
C VAL A 201 -13.94 -13.67 19.51
N LYS A 202 -13.89 -13.17 18.28
CA LYS A 202 -13.17 -13.85 17.19
C LYS A 202 -11.67 -13.69 17.42
N ARG A 203 -10.97 -14.81 17.63
CA ARG A 203 -9.50 -14.81 17.60
C ARG A 203 -9.06 -14.49 16.18
N LYS A 204 -7.98 -13.72 16.04
CA LYS A 204 -7.39 -13.49 14.72
C LYS A 204 -6.36 -14.57 14.45
N PHE A 205 -6.46 -15.17 13.27
CA PHE A 205 -5.55 -16.19 12.80
C PHE A 205 -5.07 -15.83 11.39
N PRO A 206 -4.01 -15.01 11.27
CA PRO A 206 -3.58 -14.52 9.97
C PRO A 206 -2.97 -15.65 9.14
N ILE A 207 -3.66 -16.04 8.05
CA ILE A 207 -3.16 -16.93 7.00
C ILE A 207 -2.61 -16.09 5.86
N PHE A 208 -1.36 -16.33 5.47
CA PHE A 208 -0.67 -15.56 4.43
C PHE A 208 -0.11 -16.47 3.35
N TRP A 209 -0.76 -16.48 2.19
CA TRP A 209 -0.31 -17.29 1.06
C TRP A 209 1.00 -16.78 0.49
N LEU A 210 1.97 -17.69 0.36
CA LEU A 210 3.24 -17.45 -0.33
C LEU A 210 3.08 -17.69 -1.83
N ASP A 211 2.33 -18.72 -2.17
CA ASP A 211 2.06 -19.17 -3.53
C ASP A 211 0.73 -19.95 -3.56
N HIS A 212 0.52 -20.80 -4.58
CA HIS A 212 -0.68 -21.62 -4.74
C HIS A 212 -0.61 -22.96 -3.98
N LYS A 213 0.49 -23.23 -3.27
CA LYS A 213 0.78 -24.51 -2.59
C LYS A 213 1.14 -24.34 -1.12
N SER A 214 1.48 -23.15 -0.67
CA SER A 214 1.97 -22.91 0.68
C SER A 214 1.59 -21.54 1.24
N PHE A 215 1.44 -21.49 2.56
CA PHE A 215 1.12 -20.29 3.30
C PHE A 215 1.89 -20.24 4.63
N LEU A 216 1.98 -19.03 5.19
CA LEU A 216 2.44 -18.79 6.54
C LEU A 216 1.26 -18.59 7.49
N TYR A 217 1.49 -18.93 8.75
CA TYR A 217 0.63 -18.53 9.86
C TYR A 217 1.44 -18.33 11.14
N ALA A 218 0.85 -17.62 12.11
CA ALA A 218 1.44 -17.43 13.44
C ALA A 218 0.74 -18.33 14.47
N ASN A 219 1.51 -19.25 15.07
CA ASN A 219 1.08 -20.10 16.18
C ASN A 219 1.40 -19.41 17.51
N PHE A 220 0.38 -18.83 18.14
CA PHE A 220 0.51 -18.19 19.45
C PHE A 220 0.49 -19.20 20.59
N SER A 221 1.37 -18.98 21.56
CA SER A 221 1.35 -19.69 22.83
C SER A 221 0.08 -19.38 23.62
N ARG A 222 -0.28 -20.28 24.54
CA ARG A 222 -1.46 -20.14 25.38
C ARG A 222 -1.46 -18.87 26.24
N ASP A 223 -0.29 -18.45 26.70
CA ASP A 223 -0.09 -17.22 27.48
C ASP A 223 0.02 -15.95 26.62
N GLN A 224 0.02 -16.10 25.29
CA GLN A 224 0.10 -15.02 24.30
C GLN A 224 1.41 -14.20 24.34
N GLN A 225 2.43 -14.69 25.06
CA GLN A 225 3.71 -14.00 25.18
C GLN A 225 4.72 -14.42 24.12
N SER A 226 4.38 -15.42 23.30
CA SER A 226 5.22 -15.86 22.19
C SER A 226 4.40 -16.32 21.00
N ALA A 227 5.00 -16.21 19.82
CA ALA A 227 4.45 -16.74 18.58
C ALA A 227 5.55 -17.44 17.78
N CYS A 228 5.22 -18.60 17.23
CA CYS A 228 6.02 -19.30 16.23
C CYS A 228 5.43 -19.04 14.85
N ILE A 229 6.23 -18.57 13.89
CA ILE A 229 5.80 -18.49 12.49
C ILE A 229 6.06 -19.84 11.84
N TYR A 230 5.03 -20.42 11.23
CA TYR A 230 5.11 -21.69 10.50
C TYR A 230 4.78 -21.48 9.03
N LYS A 231 5.46 -22.24 8.16
CA LYS A 231 5.10 -22.44 6.77
C LYS A 231 4.43 -23.81 6.63
N VAL A 232 3.28 -23.83 5.96
CA VAL A 232 2.51 -25.05 5.69
C VAL A 232 2.32 -25.18 4.20
N SER A 233 2.51 -26.39 3.69
CA SER A 233 2.23 -26.74 2.29
C SER A 233 1.01 -27.65 2.19
N LEU A 234 0.33 -27.62 1.04
CA LEU A 234 -0.86 -28.45 0.77
C LEU A 234 -0.59 -29.95 0.77
N ASP A 235 0.69 -30.36 0.69
CA ASP A 235 1.13 -31.75 0.86
C ASP A 235 1.29 -32.15 2.34
N LYS A 236 0.88 -31.27 3.28
CA LYS A 236 0.99 -31.40 4.74
C LYS A 236 2.41 -31.25 5.30
N THR A 237 3.36 -30.76 4.51
CA THR A 237 4.68 -30.36 5.05
C THR A 237 4.51 -29.13 5.94
N ILE A 238 5.02 -29.20 7.17
CA ILE A 238 5.00 -28.10 8.14
C ILE A 238 6.45 -27.78 8.54
N GLU A 239 6.83 -26.53 8.40
CA GLU A 239 8.18 -26.02 8.71
C GLU A 239 8.09 -24.83 9.65
N LYS A 240 8.80 -24.89 10.78
CA LYS A 240 8.95 -23.74 11.66
C LYS A 240 9.94 -22.74 11.04
N ILE A 241 9.49 -21.51 10.86
CA ILE A 241 10.28 -20.43 10.25
C ILE A 241 10.92 -19.56 11.31
N ALA A 242 10.22 -19.12 12.34
CA ALA A 242 10.80 -18.19 13.31
C ALA A 242 10.08 -18.23 14.66
N ASP A 243 10.75 -17.71 15.69
CA ASP A 243 10.22 -17.46 17.02
C ASP A 243 10.19 -15.96 17.30
N ILE A 244 9.10 -15.48 17.87
CA ILE A 244 8.98 -14.13 18.41
C ILE A 244 8.51 -14.26 19.86
N THR A 245 9.35 -13.82 20.80
CA THR A 245 9.11 -13.91 22.24
C THR A 245 8.80 -12.54 22.86
N ALA A 246 8.30 -12.53 24.09
CA ALA A 246 7.95 -11.32 24.83
C ALA A 246 6.95 -10.41 24.09
N ILE A 247 5.96 -11.01 23.44
CA ILE A 247 4.85 -10.28 22.82
C ILE A 247 3.98 -9.71 23.95
N PRO A 248 3.67 -8.40 23.97
CA PRO A 248 2.76 -7.82 24.95
C PRO A 248 1.38 -8.47 24.89
N SER A 249 0.74 -8.65 26.04
CA SER A 249 -0.56 -9.33 26.18
C SER A 249 -1.72 -8.61 25.49
N THR A 250 -1.55 -7.34 25.12
CA THR A 250 -2.53 -6.49 24.45
C THR A 250 -2.24 -6.31 22.97
N ALA A 251 -1.66 -7.33 22.32
CA ALA A 251 -1.22 -7.22 20.93
C ALA A 251 -2.31 -6.65 20.01
N GLU A 252 -1.97 -5.58 19.31
CA GLU A 252 -2.81 -5.01 18.27
C GLU A 252 -2.71 -5.89 17.02
N ASN A 253 -3.86 -6.15 16.41
CA ASN A 253 -4.08 -6.73 15.08
C ASN A 253 -2.82 -7.29 14.40
N THR A 254 -2.57 -8.58 14.58
CA THR A 254 -1.54 -9.28 13.82
C THR A 254 -1.92 -9.46 12.37
N TYR A 255 -0.93 -9.32 11.49
CA TYR A 255 -1.09 -9.59 10.07
C TYR A 255 0.26 -9.84 9.42
N PHE A 256 0.21 -10.45 8.23
CA PHE A 256 1.32 -10.50 7.31
C PHE A 256 1.04 -9.60 6.12
N GLU A 257 2.09 -9.04 5.54
CA GLU A 257 2.03 -8.34 4.27
C GLU A 257 3.35 -8.47 3.51
N PHE A 258 3.32 -8.15 2.21
CA PHE A 258 4.54 -7.92 1.47
C PHE A 258 4.98 -6.46 1.68
N SER A 259 6.26 -6.25 1.95
CA SER A 259 6.91 -4.93 1.83
C SER A 259 6.92 -4.47 0.38
N ASN A 260 7.23 -3.19 0.14
CA ASN A 260 7.40 -2.66 -1.22
C ASN A 260 8.49 -3.39 -2.03
N ASP A 261 9.50 -3.97 -1.36
CA ASP A 261 10.57 -4.74 -2.01
C ASP A 261 10.24 -6.24 -2.14
N GLY A 262 8.98 -6.64 -1.88
CA GLY A 262 8.53 -8.04 -1.98
C GLY A 262 8.93 -8.94 -0.80
N ASN A 263 9.59 -8.40 0.22
CA ASN A 263 9.88 -9.15 1.45
C ASN A 263 8.61 -9.40 2.27
N ILE A 264 8.63 -10.45 3.10
CA ILE A 264 7.50 -10.79 3.98
C ILE A 264 7.68 -10.08 5.31
N ILE A 265 6.68 -9.30 5.70
CA ILE A 265 6.62 -8.63 7.00
C ILE A 265 5.54 -9.31 7.84
N TYR A 266 5.87 -9.61 9.09
CA TYR A 266 4.91 -9.98 10.12
C TYR A 266 4.79 -8.85 11.15
N SER A 267 3.56 -8.42 11.43
CA SER A 267 3.25 -7.42 12.44
C SER A 267 2.57 -8.08 13.64
N CYS A 268 3.01 -7.74 14.85
CA CYS A 268 2.37 -8.12 16.10
C CYS A 268 2.53 -7.02 17.17
N GLY A 269 1.99 -7.22 18.37
CA GLY A 269 2.07 -6.25 19.47
C GLY A 269 3.49 -5.84 19.90
N LYS A 270 4.53 -6.61 19.52
CA LYS A 270 5.94 -6.27 19.80
C LYS A 270 6.58 -5.41 18.70
N GLY A 271 5.87 -5.14 17.61
CA GLY A 271 6.35 -4.44 16.44
C GLY A 271 6.38 -5.32 15.19
N ARG A 272 7.15 -4.89 14.20
CA ARG A 272 7.20 -5.49 12.85
C ARG A 272 8.50 -6.26 12.63
N TYR A 273 8.40 -7.38 11.94
CA TYR A 273 9.49 -8.33 11.74
C TYR A 273 9.61 -8.73 10.28
N LEU A 274 10.84 -8.71 9.77
CA LEU A 274 11.19 -9.25 8.46
C LEU A 274 11.30 -10.77 8.58
N VAL A 275 10.42 -11.50 7.89
CA VAL A 275 10.38 -12.96 7.91
C VAL A 275 11.25 -13.52 6.79
N ASP A 276 12.39 -14.10 7.16
CA ASP A 276 13.30 -14.76 6.23
C ASP A 276 13.06 -16.28 6.27
N ILE A 277 12.30 -16.76 5.28
CA ILE A 277 11.97 -18.18 5.15
C ILE A 277 13.23 -19.03 4.93
N LYS A 278 14.19 -18.53 4.15
CA LYS A 278 15.39 -19.28 3.77
C LYS A 278 16.32 -19.48 4.96
N ASN A 279 16.52 -18.41 5.74
CA ASN A 279 17.39 -18.44 6.91
C ASN A 279 16.65 -18.80 8.21
N ARG A 280 15.34 -19.06 8.14
CA ARG A 280 14.47 -19.44 9.27
C ARG A 280 14.63 -18.49 10.46
N LYS A 281 14.37 -17.21 10.22
CA LYS A 281 14.42 -16.18 11.26
C LYS A 281 13.41 -15.06 11.01
N ALA A 282 13.14 -14.31 12.07
CA ALA A 282 12.35 -13.09 12.04
C ALA A 282 13.15 -11.98 12.70
N ASP A 283 13.64 -11.01 11.91
CA ASP A 283 14.45 -9.90 12.41
C ASP A 283 13.55 -8.68 12.67
N LYS A 284 13.69 -8.04 13.84
CA LYS A 284 12.91 -6.82 14.14
C LYS A 284 13.29 -5.73 13.14
N ILE A 285 12.28 -5.13 12.51
CA ILE A 285 12.46 -4.04 11.58
C ILE A 285 12.64 -2.76 12.40
N LEU A 286 13.80 -2.11 12.23
CA LEU A 286 14.07 -0.79 12.80
C LEU A 286 13.76 0.32 11.80
N TYR A 287 13.91 0.02 10.51
CA TYR A 287 13.61 0.90 9.39
C TYR A 287 12.79 0.13 8.36
N GLU A 288 11.57 0.57 8.11
CA GLU A 288 10.69 0.01 7.11
C GLU A 288 11.03 0.55 5.73
N SER A 289 11.27 -0.34 4.78
CA SER A 289 11.34 0.06 3.38
C SER A 289 10.00 0.62 2.94
N VAL A 290 10.03 1.85 2.44
CA VAL A 290 8.91 2.48 1.75
C VAL A 290 9.14 2.51 0.23
N GLY A 291 10.05 1.65 -0.26
CA GLY A 291 10.38 1.45 -1.68
C GLY A 291 11.34 2.50 -2.25
N ASN A 292 11.89 2.21 -3.44
CA ASN A 292 12.79 3.10 -4.17
C ASN A 292 14.00 3.59 -3.34
N ASN A 293 14.62 2.67 -2.58
CA ASN A 293 15.74 2.91 -1.66
C ASN A 293 15.41 3.82 -0.47
N PHE A 294 14.15 4.15 -0.22
CA PHE A 294 13.79 4.88 0.98
C PHE A 294 13.40 3.94 2.11
N SER A 295 13.78 4.31 3.33
CA SER A 295 13.29 3.66 4.53
C SER A 295 12.94 4.68 5.62
N VAL A 296 12.03 4.28 6.51
CA VAL A 296 11.51 5.13 7.59
C VAL A 296 11.64 4.37 8.90
N GLU A 297 12.10 5.03 9.94
CA GLU A 297 12.18 4.47 11.29
C GLU A 297 10.81 3.90 11.71
N SER A 298 10.79 2.62 12.12
CA SER A 298 9.57 1.86 12.44
C SER A 298 8.88 2.31 13.72
N GLU A 299 9.64 2.86 14.65
CA GLU A 299 9.10 3.45 15.88
C GLU A 299 9.19 4.98 15.78
N GLU A 300 8.14 5.66 16.20
CA GLU A 300 8.15 7.11 16.26
C GLU A 300 8.93 7.60 17.49
N ASN A 301 9.84 8.54 17.29
CA ASN A 301 10.56 9.20 18.36
C ASN A 301 9.81 10.46 18.82
N PRO A 302 9.51 10.61 20.13
CA PRO A 302 8.75 11.74 20.65
C PRO A 302 9.45 13.10 20.51
N LYS A 303 10.74 13.16 20.13
CA LYS A 303 11.47 14.43 19.96
C LYS A 303 11.49 14.93 18.53
N TYR A 304 11.40 14.04 17.55
CA TYR A 304 11.67 14.39 16.14
C TYR A 304 10.77 13.68 15.13
N GLY A 305 9.80 12.89 15.57
CA GLY A 305 9.03 12.00 14.72
C GLY A 305 9.88 10.82 14.28
N ARG A 306 9.99 10.58 12.98
CA ARG A 306 10.72 9.43 12.42
C ARG A 306 11.93 9.89 11.60
N SER A 307 13.03 9.17 11.73
CA SER A 307 14.16 9.31 10.80
C SER A 307 13.81 8.68 9.45
N ILE A 308 14.04 9.42 8.37
CA ILE A 308 13.84 8.99 6.99
C ILE A 308 15.23 8.85 6.37
N ARG A 309 15.47 7.73 5.70
CA ARG A 309 16.71 7.44 5.00
C ARG A 309 16.48 7.26 3.51
N PHE A 310 17.46 7.67 2.74
CA PHE A 310 17.62 7.31 1.34
C PHE A 310 18.93 6.53 1.21
N GLU A 311 18.83 5.29 0.75
CA GLU A 311 19.89 4.29 0.90
C GLU A 311 20.31 4.19 2.38
N ASP A 312 21.61 4.29 2.67
CA ASP A 312 22.15 4.23 4.03
C ASP A 312 22.32 5.61 4.69
N LYS A 313 21.84 6.69 4.06
CA LYS A 313 22.03 8.07 4.54
C LYS A 313 20.73 8.65 5.09
N GLU A 314 20.83 9.40 6.19
CA GLU A 314 19.69 10.16 6.72
C GLU A 314 19.30 11.27 5.73
N ALA A 315 18.07 11.20 5.22
CA ALA A 315 17.46 12.21 4.36
C ALA A 315 16.78 13.31 5.19
N GLY A 316 16.37 13.00 6.43
CA GLY A 316 15.85 13.97 7.39
C GLY A 316 15.00 13.32 8.47
N LYS A 317 14.38 14.16 9.30
CA LYS A 317 13.47 13.75 10.37
C LYS A 317 12.15 14.49 10.22
N LYS A 318 11.03 13.76 10.27
CA LYS A 318 9.69 14.31 10.06
C LYS A 318 8.67 13.59 10.95
N TRP A 319 7.67 14.32 11.40
CA TRP A 319 6.45 13.73 11.95
C TRP A 319 5.62 13.27 10.76
N CYS A 320 5.65 11.97 10.50
CA CYS A 320 5.02 11.35 9.35
C CYS A 320 4.70 9.89 9.65
N ARG A 321 3.79 9.31 8.88
CA ARG A 321 3.51 7.88 8.92
C ARG A 321 4.12 7.16 7.72
N ALA A 322 4.69 5.99 7.95
CA ALA A 322 5.32 5.19 6.90
C ALA A 322 4.30 4.64 5.88
N ASP A 323 3.07 4.38 6.32
CA ASP A 323 1.97 3.87 5.47
C ASP A 323 1.45 4.89 4.45
N ASN A 324 1.60 6.18 4.73
CA ASN A 324 1.24 7.27 3.81
C ASN A 324 2.37 7.63 2.84
N ALA A 325 3.57 7.05 3.01
CA ALA A 325 4.69 7.32 2.13
C ALA A 325 4.37 6.90 0.68
N LYS A 326 4.76 7.74 -0.27
CA LYS A 326 4.77 7.41 -1.70
C LYS A 326 6.13 7.73 -2.27
N THR A 327 6.77 6.76 -2.88
CA THR A 327 8.12 6.91 -3.42
C THR A 327 8.14 6.58 -4.90
N THR A 328 9.06 7.21 -5.62
CA THR A 328 9.53 6.80 -6.94
C THR A 328 11.04 6.94 -6.95
N ASN A 329 11.71 6.51 -8.01
CA ASN A 329 13.16 6.56 -8.10
C ASN A 329 13.69 7.96 -7.74
N GLY A 330 14.41 8.08 -6.62
CA GLY A 330 15.01 9.33 -6.18
C GLY A 330 14.04 10.41 -5.65
N TYR A 331 12.77 10.10 -5.40
CA TYR A 331 11.79 10.99 -4.78
C TYR A 331 10.97 10.27 -3.71
N ALA A 332 10.65 10.97 -2.62
CA ALA A 332 9.73 10.49 -1.61
C ALA A 332 8.79 11.61 -1.17
N ALA A 333 7.50 11.30 -1.05
CA ALA A 333 6.46 12.18 -0.55
C ALA A 333 5.87 11.60 0.73
N PHE A 334 5.72 12.46 1.73
CA PHE A 334 5.13 12.12 3.02
C PHE A 334 4.12 13.19 3.40
N GLN A 335 3.01 12.76 4.00
CA GLN A 335 2.18 13.70 4.76
C GLN A 335 3.03 14.18 5.93
N ASN A 336 3.17 15.49 6.04
CA ASN A 336 3.98 16.12 7.07
C ASN A 336 3.07 16.67 8.16
N GLU A 337 3.51 16.53 9.40
CA GLU A 337 2.78 17.01 10.57
C GLU A 337 3.69 17.88 11.46
N ILE A 338 3.06 18.66 12.33
CA ILE A 338 3.70 19.20 13.52
C ILE A 338 2.99 18.66 14.75
N VAL A 339 3.74 18.49 15.83
CA VAL A 339 3.21 18.05 17.11
C VAL A 339 3.24 19.21 18.10
N ILE A 340 2.07 19.51 18.67
CA ILE A 340 1.92 20.52 19.72
C ILE A 340 1.29 19.80 20.93
N GLY A 341 2.07 19.59 21.98
CA GLY A 341 1.65 18.75 23.10
C GLY A 341 1.51 17.28 22.67
N THR A 342 0.29 16.75 22.74
CA THR A 342 -0.06 15.39 22.28
C THR A 342 -0.83 15.38 20.97
N GLU A 343 -1.04 16.55 20.36
CA GLU A 343 -1.88 16.70 19.18
C GLU A 343 -1.04 16.85 17.92
N HIS A 344 -1.48 16.20 16.84
CA HIS A 344 -0.86 16.22 15.53
C HIS A 344 -1.65 17.13 14.59
N TYR A 345 -0.95 18.04 13.92
CA TYR A 345 -1.53 18.98 12.98
C TYR A 345 -0.91 18.80 11.59
N PRO A 346 -1.70 18.53 10.55
CA PRO A 346 -1.19 18.44 9.18
C PRO A 346 -0.51 19.74 8.73
N GLN A 347 0.57 19.62 7.96
CA GLN A 347 1.36 20.72 7.41
C GLN A 347 1.58 20.56 5.90
N GLY A 348 0.66 19.87 5.22
CA GLY A 348 0.77 19.58 3.80
C GLY A 348 1.66 18.35 3.51
N VAL A 349 2.30 18.35 2.34
CA VAL A 349 3.13 17.24 1.87
C VAL A 349 4.60 17.66 1.83
N ALA A 350 5.47 16.88 2.45
CA ALA A 350 6.91 17.05 2.32
C ALA A 350 7.44 16.12 1.23
N VAL A 351 8.15 16.68 0.26
CA VAL A 351 8.77 15.97 -0.86
C VAL A 351 10.28 16.06 -0.75
N TRP A 352 10.95 14.92 -0.65
CA TRP A 352 12.41 14.84 -0.75
C TRP A 352 12.82 14.43 -2.16
N ASN A 353 13.95 14.96 -2.63
CA ASN A 353 14.54 14.59 -3.91
C ASN A 353 16.05 14.31 -3.78
N SER A 354 16.50 13.26 -4.46
CA SER A 354 17.91 12.80 -4.48
C SER A 354 18.86 13.71 -5.25
N THR A 355 18.37 14.42 -6.28
CA THR A 355 19.19 15.34 -7.09
C THR A 355 19.70 16.51 -6.26
N THR A 356 18.81 17.11 -5.46
CA THR A 356 19.11 18.29 -4.64
C THR A 356 19.43 17.93 -3.18
N GLN A 357 19.07 16.71 -2.74
CA GLN A 357 19.11 16.24 -1.36
C GLN A 357 18.38 17.17 -0.39
N LYS A 358 17.29 17.80 -0.87
CA LYS A 358 16.50 18.78 -0.11
C LYS A 358 15.04 18.35 -0.02
N TRP A 359 14.40 18.86 1.02
CA TRP A 359 12.97 18.80 1.21
C TRP A 359 12.30 20.04 0.60
N THR A 360 11.22 19.82 -0.14
CA THR A 360 10.29 20.83 -0.64
C THR A 360 8.95 20.60 0.05
N SER A 361 8.37 21.64 0.64
CA SER A 361 7.03 21.57 1.23
C SER A 361 5.98 21.99 0.19
N LEU A 362 4.91 21.21 0.07
CA LEU A 362 3.72 21.56 -0.68
C LEU A 362 2.65 22.01 0.32
N GLU A 363 2.23 23.26 0.20
CA GLU A 363 1.15 23.82 0.99
C GLU A 363 -0.18 23.24 0.51
N VAL A 364 -0.69 22.27 1.27
CA VAL A 364 -1.99 21.65 1.03
C VAL A 364 -2.82 21.84 2.30
N THR A 365 -3.86 22.66 2.21
CA THR A 365 -4.70 23.06 3.35
C THR A 365 -5.37 21.86 4.00
N SER A 366 -5.84 20.90 3.20
CA SER A 366 -6.53 19.71 3.67
C SER A 366 -6.27 18.52 2.73
N ILE A 367 -5.42 17.59 3.17
CA ILE A 367 -5.05 16.40 2.39
C ILE A 367 -6.08 15.30 2.63
N ALA A 368 -6.60 14.71 1.55
CA ALA A 368 -7.37 13.48 1.58
C ALA A 368 -6.46 12.24 1.50
N ASP A 369 -5.53 12.21 0.54
CA ASP A 369 -4.49 11.19 0.44
C ASP A 369 -3.34 11.62 -0.50
N ILE A 370 -2.16 11.01 -0.33
CA ILE A 370 -1.09 11.05 -1.34
C ILE A 370 -1.25 9.80 -2.22
N ILE A 371 -1.73 9.99 -3.45
CA ILE A 371 -2.07 8.87 -4.34
C ILE A 371 -0.82 8.15 -4.81
N GLY A 372 0.20 8.90 -5.24
CA GLY A 372 1.48 8.36 -5.69
C GLY A 372 2.12 9.15 -6.82
N TRP A 373 3.16 8.56 -7.39
CA TRP A 373 3.98 9.19 -8.44
C TRP A 373 3.60 8.68 -9.83
N VAL A 374 3.74 9.57 -10.81
CA VAL A 374 3.64 9.31 -12.23
C VAL A 374 4.93 9.78 -12.91
N GLU A 375 5.54 8.92 -13.71
CA GLU A 375 6.73 9.24 -14.51
C GLU A 375 6.31 9.88 -15.84
N GLU A 376 7.06 10.87 -16.34
CA GLU A 376 6.75 11.55 -17.63
C GLU A 376 7.71 11.17 -18.75
#